data_AF-A0A0Q7QLX9-F1
#
_entry.id   AF-A0A0Q7QLX9-F1
#
_cell.length_a   1.000
_cell.length_b   1.000
_cell.length_c   1.000
_cell.angle_alpha   90.00
_cell.angle_beta   90.00
_cell.angle_gamma   90.00
#
_symmetry.space_group_name_H-M   'P 1'
#
loop_
_entity.id
_entity.type
_entity.pdbx_description
1 polymer ?
#
loop_
_entity_poly.entity_id
_entity_poly.type
_entity_poly.pdbx_seq_one_letter_code
_entity_poly.pdbx_strand_id
1 'polypeptide(L)'
;MDVDQMSNQTSWDEIVAEHSARVYRLAYRLTGNRHDAEDLTQDVFIRVFRSLDSYQAGNFNGWIHRITTNLFLDRVRRSSRIRMDGFTDGAEERLAGSEVGPDATLHDAGFDPDVESALASISEEFRVAVVLCDVEGLSYEEIADVLGIKIGTVRSRIHRGRTQLRAALAHRAPSVGRTRFLGPVGA
;
A
#
# COMPACT_ATOMS: atom_id res chain seq x y z
N MET A 1 7.81 -49.32 2.00
CA MET A 1 7.71 -48.70 0.66
C MET A 1 6.84 -47.48 0.91
N ASP A 2 7.46 -46.45 1.47
CA ASP A 2 6.82 -45.31 2.15
C ASP A 2 7.90 -44.20 2.12
N VAL A 3 7.69 -42.97 1.73
CA VAL A 3 6.57 -42.04 1.92
C VAL A 3 6.57 -41.08 0.73
N ASP A 4 5.77 -41.36 -0.28
CA ASP A 4 5.54 -40.47 -1.43
C ASP A 4 4.10 -39.95 -1.37
N GLN A 5 3.80 -39.18 -0.31
CA GLN A 5 2.60 -38.36 -0.25
C GLN A 5 3.02 -36.91 -0.44
N MET A 6 2.95 -36.49 -1.70
CA MET A 6 2.96 -35.10 -2.17
C MET A 6 2.07 -34.22 -1.27
N SER A 7 2.66 -33.54 -0.28
CA SER A 7 2.02 -32.42 0.39
C SER A 7 1.99 -31.26 -0.59
N ASN A 8 0.87 -31.09 -1.29
CA ASN A 8 0.56 -29.94 -2.15
C ASN A 8 0.31 -28.65 -1.33
N GLN A 9 1.09 -28.45 -0.26
CA GLN A 9 1.10 -27.24 0.55
C GLN A 9 2.31 -26.43 0.11
N THR A 10 2.07 -25.30 -0.58
CA THR A 10 3.09 -24.28 -0.83
C THR A 10 3.82 -23.98 0.48
N SER A 11 5.14 -24.11 0.49
CA SER A 11 5.92 -23.84 1.70
C SER A 11 5.77 -22.38 2.10
N TRP A 12 5.82 -22.09 3.41
CA TRP A 12 5.83 -20.71 3.90
C TRP A 12 6.92 -19.87 3.22
N ASP A 13 8.09 -20.47 2.97
CA ASP A 13 9.20 -19.80 2.30
C ASP A 13 8.87 -19.44 0.85
N GLU A 14 8.09 -20.26 0.15
CA GLU A 14 7.61 -19.98 -1.21
C GLU A 14 6.61 -18.83 -1.21
N ILE A 15 5.67 -18.80 -0.25
CA ILE A 15 4.71 -17.69 -0.08
C ILE A 15 5.46 -16.37 0.16
N VAL A 16 6.44 -16.39 1.06
CA VAL A 16 7.24 -15.18 1.35
C VAL A 16 8.02 -14.77 0.11
N ALA A 17 8.71 -15.69 -0.56
CA ALA A 17 9.49 -15.38 -1.76
C ALA A 17 8.63 -14.79 -2.89
N GLU A 18 7.44 -15.35 -3.10
CA GLU A 18 6.53 -14.91 -4.16
C GLU A 18 5.90 -13.55 -3.87
N HIS A 19 5.49 -13.30 -2.62
CA HIS A 19 4.66 -12.13 -2.30
C HIS A 19 5.43 -10.96 -1.67
N SER A 20 6.65 -11.15 -1.15
CA SER A 20 7.36 -10.11 -0.39
C SER A 20 7.54 -8.82 -1.16
N ALA A 21 8.00 -8.93 -2.41
CA ALA A 21 8.24 -7.75 -3.23
C ALA A 21 6.92 -6.98 -3.52
N ARG A 22 5.80 -7.70 -3.70
CA ARG A 22 4.49 -7.07 -3.95
C ARG A 22 3.95 -6.40 -2.69
N VAL A 23 3.99 -7.09 -1.55
CA VAL A 23 3.57 -6.54 -0.25
C VAL A 23 4.39 -5.29 0.09
N TYR A 24 5.71 -5.37 -0.08
CA TYR A 24 6.60 -4.24 0.17
C TYR A 24 6.28 -3.03 -0.70
N ARG A 25 6.08 -3.23 -2.02
CA ARG A 25 5.69 -2.14 -2.92
C ARG A 25 4.37 -1.50 -2.52
N LEU A 26 3.36 -2.30 -2.17
CA LEU A 26 2.08 -1.78 -1.70
C LEU A 26 2.27 -0.99 -0.39
N ALA A 27 2.98 -1.57 0.59
CA ALA A 27 3.29 -0.93 1.85
C ALA A 27 3.98 0.43 1.64
N TYR A 28 4.99 0.47 0.79
CA TYR A 28 5.73 1.68 0.46
C TYR A 28 4.86 2.74 -0.22
N ARG A 29 3.99 2.36 -1.15
CA ARG A 29 3.01 3.27 -1.79
C ARG A 29 2.00 3.85 -0.80
N LEU A 30 1.67 3.12 0.26
CA LEU A 30 0.77 3.58 1.30
C LEU A 30 1.47 4.49 2.32
N THR A 31 2.66 4.10 2.78
CA THR A 31 3.40 4.82 3.83
C THR A 31 4.14 6.04 3.30
N GLY A 32 4.72 5.94 2.10
CA GLY A 32 5.62 6.97 1.55
C GLY A 32 6.99 7.02 2.24
N ASN A 33 7.32 6.05 3.08
CA ASN A 33 8.58 5.96 3.80
C ASN A 33 9.09 4.51 3.84
N ARG A 34 10.39 4.32 3.58
CA ARG A 34 11.05 3.01 3.54
C ARG A 34 10.93 2.24 4.85
N HIS A 35 11.28 2.85 5.98
CA HIS A 35 11.25 2.18 7.28
C HIS A 35 9.84 1.76 7.67
N ASP A 36 8.86 2.66 7.50
CA ASP A 36 7.45 2.31 7.77
C ASP A 36 6.95 1.18 6.85
N ALA A 37 7.44 1.12 5.61
CA ALA A 37 7.10 0.09 4.65
C ALA A 37 7.71 -1.28 5.01
N GLU A 38 8.98 -1.30 5.43
CA GLU A 38 9.67 -2.50 5.92
C GLU A 38 8.91 -3.06 7.14
N ASP A 39 8.63 -2.21 8.12
CA ASP A 39 7.89 -2.58 9.32
C ASP A 39 6.48 -3.07 9.00
N LEU A 40 5.78 -2.43 8.06
CA LEU A 40 4.45 -2.85 7.65
C LEU A 40 4.49 -4.21 6.94
N THR A 41 5.49 -4.43 6.09
CA THR A 41 5.68 -5.69 5.38
C THR A 41 5.90 -6.85 6.34
N GLN A 42 6.75 -6.65 7.35
CA GLN A 42 6.97 -7.65 8.39
C GLN A 42 5.68 -7.98 9.15
N ASP A 43 4.95 -6.97 9.61
CA ASP A 43 3.66 -7.16 10.31
C ASP A 43 2.63 -7.90 9.43
N VAL A 44 2.62 -7.63 8.13
CA VAL A 44 1.76 -8.35 7.16
C VAL A 44 2.10 -9.83 7.15
N PHE A 45 3.36 -10.21 6.95
CA PHE A 45 3.73 -11.62 6.89
C PHE A 45 3.51 -12.33 8.23
N ILE A 46 3.76 -11.67 9.37
CA ILE A 46 3.41 -12.19 10.69
C ILE A 46 1.90 -12.47 10.77
N ARG A 47 1.06 -11.54 10.29
CA ARG A 47 -0.39 -11.72 10.30
C ARG A 47 -0.86 -12.80 9.33
N VAL A 48 -0.29 -12.86 8.14
CA VAL A 48 -0.55 -13.90 7.14
C VAL A 48 -0.25 -15.25 7.75
N PHE A 49 0.97 -15.46 8.26
CA PHE A 49 1.40 -16.71 8.88
C PHE A 49 0.41 -17.19 9.97
N ARG A 50 0.02 -16.28 10.88
CA ARG A 50 -0.95 -16.58 11.96
C ARG A 50 -2.38 -16.88 11.48
N SER A 51 -2.71 -16.51 10.24
CA SER A 51 -4.06 -16.61 9.69
C SER A 51 -4.16 -17.63 8.55
N LEU A 52 -3.04 -18.24 8.13
CA LEU A 52 -2.99 -19.22 7.03
C LEU A 52 -3.90 -20.42 7.29
N ASP A 53 -3.96 -20.93 8.53
CA ASP A 53 -4.82 -22.07 8.88
C ASP A 53 -6.31 -21.79 8.69
N SER A 54 -6.71 -20.52 8.72
CA SER A 54 -8.09 -20.06 8.52
C SER A 54 -8.37 -19.58 7.10
N TYR A 55 -7.35 -19.54 6.24
CA TYR A 55 -7.50 -19.09 4.86
C TYR A 55 -8.25 -20.16 4.06
N GLN A 56 -9.33 -19.73 3.39
CA GLN A 56 -10.03 -20.56 2.43
C GLN A 56 -9.51 -20.26 1.03
N ALA A 57 -9.25 -21.31 0.25
CA ALA A 57 -8.76 -21.19 -1.12
C ALA A 57 -9.61 -20.23 -1.94
N GLY A 58 -8.97 -19.22 -2.52
CA GLY A 58 -9.61 -18.11 -3.24
C GLY A 58 -8.56 -17.14 -3.77
N ASN A 59 -8.90 -15.85 -3.82
CA ASN A 59 -7.97 -14.80 -4.25
C ASN A 59 -7.00 -14.44 -3.11
N PHE A 60 -5.86 -15.13 -3.06
CA PHE A 60 -4.81 -14.91 -2.06
C PHE A 60 -4.24 -13.48 -2.11
N ASN A 61 -4.07 -12.93 -3.32
CA ASN A 61 -3.61 -11.55 -3.50
C ASN A 61 -4.59 -10.54 -2.89
N GLY A 62 -5.89 -10.69 -3.15
CA GLY A 62 -6.92 -9.86 -2.53
C GLY A 62 -6.94 -9.98 -1.00
N TRP A 63 -6.71 -11.19 -0.47
CA TRP A 63 -6.61 -11.42 0.97
C TRP A 63 -5.39 -10.73 1.60
N ILE A 64 -4.21 -10.85 0.99
CA ILE A 64 -3.00 -10.14 1.43
C ILE A 64 -3.17 -8.62 1.32
N HIS A 65 -3.78 -8.11 0.25
CA HIS A 65 -4.06 -6.68 0.09
C HIS A 65 -4.97 -6.18 1.21
N ARG A 66 -5.98 -6.97 1.60
CA ARG A 66 -6.86 -6.67 2.74
C ARG A 66 -6.07 -6.60 4.05
N ILE A 67 -5.22 -7.58 4.33
CA ILE A 67 -4.37 -7.59 5.53
C ILE A 67 -3.46 -6.35 5.56
N THR A 68 -2.76 -6.09 4.47
CA THR A 68 -1.83 -4.96 4.32
C THR A 68 -2.52 -3.62 4.55
N THR A 69 -3.64 -3.40 3.87
CA THR A 69 -4.38 -2.15 3.96
C THR A 69 -4.98 -1.93 5.35
N ASN A 70 -5.51 -2.97 5.98
CA ASN A 70 -6.08 -2.86 7.32
C ASN A 70 -5.01 -2.56 8.37
N LEU A 71 -3.86 -3.23 8.31
CA LEU A 71 -2.73 -2.94 9.21
C LEU A 71 -2.26 -1.50 9.06
N PHE A 72 -2.14 -1.00 7.82
CA PHE A 72 -1.80 0.40 7.56
C PHE A 72 -2.83 1.37 8.16
N LEU A 73 -4.12 1.18 7.89
CA LEU A 73 -5.18 2.05 8.41
C LEU A 73 -5.27 2.04 9.93
N ASP A 74 -5.03 0.88 10.56
CA ASP A 74 -4.99 0.77 12.02
C ASP A 74 -3.80 1.54 12.61
N ARG A 75 -2.63 1.53 11.96
CA ARG A 75 -1.48 2.38 12.35
C ARG A 75 -1.82 3.87 12.23
N VAL A 76 -2.44 4.29 11.12
CA VAL A 76 -2.87 5.69 10.90
C VAL A 76 -3.86 6.14 11.98
N ARG A 77 -4.88 5.34 12.26
CA ARG A 77 -5.88 5.62 13.31
C ARG A 77 -5.26 5.75 14.69
N ARG A 78 -4.33 4.84 15.05
CA ARG A 78 -3.62 4.87 16.33
C ARG A 78 -2.75 6.12 16.46
N SER A 79 -2.00 6.46 15.42
CA SER A 79 -1.15 7.65 15.39
C SER A 79 -1.98 8.94 15.51
N SER A 80 -3.12 9.02 14.84
CA SER A 80 -4.05 10.16 14.97
C SER A 80 -4.60 10.31 16.39
N ARG A 81 -4.95 9.21 17.06
CA ARG A 81 -5.41 9.22 18.45
C ARG A 81 -4.33 9.69 19.41
N ILE A 82 -3.10 9.17 19.29
CA ILE A 82 -1.97 9.60 20.12
C ILE A 82 -1.69 11.09 19.93
N ARG A 83 -1.77 11.61 18.70
CA ARG A 83 -1.65 13.05 18.46
C ARG A 83 -2.73 13.82 19.21
N MET A 84 -4.00 13.42 19.07
CA MET A 84 -5.12 14.06 19.76
C MET A 84 -5.01 14.01 21.29
N ASP A 85 -4.56 12.88 21.85
CA ASP A 85 -4.37 12.70 23.30
C ASP A 85 -3.13 13.45 23.82
N GLY A 86 -2.13 13.70 22.94
CA GLY A 86 -0.93 14.49 23.25
C GLY A 86 -1.12 16.00 23.13
N PHE A 87 -2.24 16.48 22.57
CA PHE A 87 -2.56 17.91 22.46
C PHE A 87 -3.00 18.56 23.79
N THR A 88 -2.82 17.89 24.94
CA THR A 88 -2.91 18.53 26.27
C THR A 88 -1.62 19.21 26.72
N ASP A 89 -0.51 19.10 25.99
CA ASP A 89 0.65 19.97 26.19
C ASP A 89 1.47 20.12 24.90
N GLY A 90 1.87 21.35 24.57
CA GLY A 90 2.20 21.78 23.22
C GLY A 90 3.28 20.99 22.47
N ALA A 91 3.02 20.68 21.20
CA ALA A 91 4.06 20.42 20.20
C ALA A 91 3.49 20.61 18.79
N GLU A 92 3.63 21.83 18.27
CA GLU A 92 3.70 22.07 16.84
C GLU A 92 4.99 21.44 16.28
N GLU A 93 4.90 21.02 15.02
CA GLU A 93 6.02 20.69 14.13
C GLU A 93 6.68 19.31 14.30
N ARG A 94 6.28 18.38 13.43
CA ARG A 94 7.19 17.33 12.94
C ARG A 94 7.22 17.40 11.42
N LEU A 95 8.29 18.01 10.92
CA LEU A 95 8.77 17.86 9.54
C LEU A 95 8.92 16.36 9.23
N ALA A 96 8.37 15.94 8.10
CA ALA A 96 8.67 14.64 7.52
C ALA A 96 10.16 14.60 7.13
N GLY A 97 10.95 13.80 7.83
CA GLY A 97 12.36 13.59 7.52
C GLY A 97 12.51 12.88 6.18
N SER A 98 13.09 13.58 5.21
CA SER A 98 13.62 13.00 3.98
C SER A 98 15.05 12.54 4.26
N GLU A 99 15.22 11.27 4.62
CA GLU A 99 16.52 10.61 4.57
C GLU A 99 16.52 9.60 3.42
N VAL A 100 16.97 10.07 2.25
CA VAL A 100 17.31 9.19 1.12
C VAL A 100 18.71 8.63 1.39
N GLY A 101 18.76 7.46 2.03
CA GLY A 101 20.02 6.73 2.24
C GLY A 101 20.52 6.09 0.93
N PRO A 102 21.84 6.07 0.67
CA PRO A 102 22.41 5.50 -0.55
C PRO A 102 22.58 3.99 -0.39
N ASP A 103 21.50 3.24 -0.54
CA ASP A 103 21.55 1.82 -0.93
C ASP A 103 20.22 1.43 -1.59
N ALA A 104 20.06 1.90 -2.84
CA ALA A 104 18.82 1.79 -3.61
C ALA A 104 18.97 0.86 -4.82
N THR A 105 19.90 -0.09 -4.77
CA THR A 105 20.27 -0.86 -5.96
C THR A 105 19.47 -2.16 -6.16
N LEU A 106 18.43 -2.42 -5.36
CA LEU A 106 17.62 -3.65 -5.51
C LEU A 106 16.09 -3.45 -5.62
N HIS A 107 15.60 -2.20 -5.73
CA HIS A 107 14.16 -1.93 -5.89
C HIS A 107 13.89 -1.00 -7.08
N ASP A 108 14.14 -1.49 -8.29
CA ASP A 108 13.85 -0.81 -9.57
C ASP A 108 12.34 -0.77 -9.91
N ALA A 109 11.49 -0.44 -8.93
CA ALA A 109 10.03 -0.43 -9.07
C ALA A 109 9.33 0.67 -8.24
N GLY A 110 10.11 1.62 -7.71
CA GLY A 110 9.56 2.85 -7.12
C GLY A 110 8.75 3.63 -8.14
N PHE A 111 7.82 4.45 -7.67
CA PHE A 111 7.22 5.43 -8.56
C PHE A 111 8.24 6.52 -8.87
N ASP A 112 7.97 7.32 -9.89
CA ASP A 112 8.71 8.56 -10.07
C ASP A 112 8.64 9.40 -8.77
N PRO A 113 9.75 10.01 -8.30
CA PRO A 113 9.77 10.75 -7.04
C PRO A 113 8.67 11.81 -6.91
N ASP A 114 8.27 12.44 -8.02
CA ASP A 114 7.17 13.41 -8.00
C ASP A 114 5.83 12.74 -7.70
N VAL A 115 5.60 11.52 -8.21
CA VAL A 115 4.39 10.74 -7.95
C VAL A 115 4.38 10.26 -6.50
N GLU A 116 5.52 9.83 -5.97
CA GLU A 116 5.66 9.47 -4.55
C GLU A 116 5.35 10.66 -3.65
N SER A 117 5.96 11.82 -3.92
CA SER A 117 5.70 13.05 -3.20
C SER A 117 4.23 13.49 -3.31
N ALA A 118 3.62 13.36 -4.49
CA ALA A 118 2.21 13.70 -4.68
C ALA A 118 1.28 12.77 -3.89
N LEU A 119 1.54 11.46 -3.89
CA LEU A 119 0.80 10.50 -3.06
C LEU A 119 0.96 10.80 -1.57
N ALA A 120 2.18 11.13 -1.12
CA ALA A 120 2.46 11.50 0.26
C ALA A 120 1.74 12.80 0.69
N SER A 121 1.46 13.70 -0.26
CA SER A 121 0.82 14.99 0.03
C SER A 121 -0.70 14.93 0.24
N ILE A 122 -1.37 13.86 -0.20
CA ILE A 122 -2.82 13.69 -0.04
C ILE A 122 -3.14 12.87 1.22
N SER A 123 -4.34 13.07 1.78
CA SER A 123 -4.79 12.35 2.98
C SER A 123 -4.77 10.83 2.76
N GLU A 124 -4.48 10.08 3.82
CA GLU A 124 -4.26 8.63 3.73
C GLU A 124 -5.51 7.90 3.18
N GLU A 125 -6.71 8.38 3.51
CA GLU A 125 -7.95 7.78 3.00
C GLU A 125 -8.14 7.94 1.48
N PHE A 126 -7.64 9.03 0.89
CA PHE A 126 -7.67 9.23 -0.56
C PHE A 126 -6.51 8.49 -1.23
N ARG A 127 -5.33 8.51 -0.61
CA ARG A 127 -4.15 7.75 -1.07
C ARG A 127 -4.47 6.27 -1.20
N VAL A 128 -4.99 5.66 -0.14
CA VAL A 128 -5.35 4.24 -0.11
C VAL A 128 -6.32 3.91 -1.24
N ALA A 129 -7.38 4.71 -1.41
CA ALA A 129 -8.39 4.46 -2.44
C ALA A 129 -7.81 4.54 -3.86
N VAL A 130 -6.95 5.52 -4.12
CA VAL A 130 -6.30 5.67 -5.44
C VAL A 130 -5.27 4.56 -5.68
N VAL A 131 -4.44 4.22 -4.70
CA VAL A 131 -3.43 3.15 -4.85
C VAL A 131 -4.12 1.82 -5.15
N LEU A 132 -5.15 1.44 -4.39
CA LEU A 132 -5.85 0.17 -4.64
C LEU A 132 -6.52 0.13 -6.03
N CYS A 133 -7.07 1.25 -6.50
CA CYS A 133 -7.76 1.33 -7.79
C CYS A 133 -6.77 1.43 -8.97
N ASP A 134 -5.94 2.45 -8.97
CA ASP A 134 -5.17 2.88 -10.14
C ASP A 134 -3.84 2.15 -10.27
N VAL A 135 -3.37 1.56 -9.17
CA VAL A 135 -2.06 0.90 -9.11
C VAL A 135 -2.21 -0.60 -8.94
N GLU A 136 -3.01 -1.05 -7.98
CA GLU A 136 -3.25 -2.47 -7.74
C GLU A 136 -4.38 -3.05 -8.61
N GLY A 137 -5.14 -2.19 -9.30
CA GLY A 137 -6.15 -2.60 -10.29
C GLY A 137 -7.43 -3.20 -9.70
N LEU A 138 -7.71 -2.99 -8.40
CA LEU A 138 -8.92 -3.52 -7.77
C LEU A 138 -10.17 -2.80 -8.29
N SER A 139 -11.25 -3.57 -8.44
CA SER A 139 -12.59 -3.05 -8.69
C SER A 139 -13.11 -2.23 -7.51
N TYR A 140 -14.13 -1.41 -7.74
CA TYR A 140 -14.70 -0.58 -6.66
C TYR A 140 -15.37 -1.43 -5.58
N GLU A 141 -15.92 -2.57 -5.97
CA GLU A 141 -16.48 -3.60 -5.11
C GLU A 141 -15.40 -4.24 -4.23
N GLU A 142 -14.28 -4.67 -4.81
CA GLU A 142 -13.16 -5.23 -4.03
C GLU A 142 -12.57 -4.20 -3.06
N ILE A 143 -12.46 -2.93 -3.47
CA ILE A 143 -12.01 -1.85 -2.58
C ILE A 143 -13.01 -1.62 -1.45
N ALA A 144 -14.32 -1.68 -1.72
CA ALA A 144 -15.34 -1.56 -0.69
C ALA A 144 -15.21 -2.68 0.35
N ASP A 145 -14.97 -3.91 -0.10
CA ASP A 145 -14.79 -5.09 0.76
C ASP A 145 -13.46 -5.07 1.52
N VAL A 146 -12.38 -4.58 0.91
CA VAL A 146 -11.08 -4.41 1.57
C VAL A 146 -11.17 -3.37 2.69
N LEU A 147 -11.83 -2.24 2.42
CA LEU A 147 -11.89 -1.10 3.33
C LEU A 147 -13.06 -1.15 4.33
N GLY A 148 -14.03 -2.04 4.11
CA GLY A 148 -15.26 -2.11 4.91
C GLY A 148 -16.13 -0.85 4.81
N ILE A 149 -16.20 -0.22 3.63
CA ILE A 149 -16.95 1.02 3.40
C ILE A 149 -17.92 0.88 2.23
N LYS A 150 -18.93 1.76 2.14
CA LYS A 150 -19.88 1.75 1.03
C LYS A 150 -19.20 2.05 -0.31
N ILE A 151 -19.65 1.41 -1.39
CA ILE A 151 -19.15 1.65 -2.76
C ILE A 151 -19.25 3.13 -3.19
N GLY A 152 -20.29 3.84 -2.74
CA GLY A 152 -20.43 5.29 -2.96
C GLY A 152 -19.29 6.10 -2.31
N THR A 153 -18.80 5.68 -1.15
CA THR A 153 -17.65 6.27 -0.46
C THR A 153 -16.34 5.94 -1.17
N VAL A 154 -16.20 4.73 -1.71
CA VAL A 154 -15.05 4.36 -2.56
C VAL A 154 -14.96 5.31 -3.75
N ARG A 155 -16.06 5.47 -4.50
CA ARG A 155 -16.12 6.35 -5.68
C ARG A 155 -15.75 7.79 -5.33
N SER A 156 -16.28 8.32 -4.22
CA SER A 156 -16.00 9.71 -3.82
C SER A 156 -14.55 9.91 -3.37
N ARG A 157 -13.96 8.94 -2.65
CA ARG A 157 -12.54 8.97 -2.26
C ARG A 157 -11.60 8.89 -3.46
N ILE A 158 -11.85 7.97 -4.40
CA ILE A 158 -11.07 7.88 -5.65
C ILE A 158 -11.14 9.19 -6.44
N HIS A 159 -12.35 9.74 -6.60
CA HIS A 159 -12.52 10.99 -7.33
C HIS A 159 -11.75 12.15 -6.67
N ARG A 160 -11.86 12.30 -5.35
CA ARG A 160 -11.13 13.35 -4.60
C ARG A 160 -9.62 13.15 -4.67
N GLY A 161 -9.14 11.92 -4.47
CA GLY A 161 -7.72 11.59 -4.56
C GLY A 161 -7.15 11.90 -5.94
N ARG A 162 -7.80 11.45 -7.02
CA ARG A 162 -7.38 11.76 -8.40
C ARG A 162 -7.37 13.27 -8.69
N THR A 163 -8.32 14.03 -8.14
CA THR A 163 -8.35 15.49 -8.29
C THR A 163 -7.18 16.16 -7.60
N GLN A 164 -6.85 15.75 -6.37
CA GLN A 164 -5.69 16.27 -5.65
C GLN A 164 -4.38 15.89 -6.32
N LEU A 165 -4.22 14.64 -6.77
CA LEU A 165 -3.03 14.21 -7.50
C LEU A 165 -2.86 14.95 -8.82
N ARG A 166 -3.94 15.23 -9.55
CA ARG A 166 -3.88 16.03 -10.78
C ARG A 166 -3.37 17.44 -10.50
N ALA A 167 -3.76 18.04 -9.39
CA ALA A 167 -3.25 19.35 -8.98
C ALA A 167 -1.78 19.28 -8.57
N ALA A 168 -1.40 18.30 -7.75
CA ALA A 168 -0.03 18.10 -7.28
C ALA A 168 0.96 17.78 -8.41
N LEU A 169 0.50 17.08 -9.45
CA LEU A 169 1.30 16.67 -10.61
C LEU A 169 1.09 17.55 -11.84
N ALA A 170 0.56 18.77 -11.68
CA ALA A 170 0.23 19.67 -12.79
C ALA A 170 1.46 19.98 -13.68
N HIS A 171 2.66 20.07 -13.11
CA HIS A 171 3.91 20.28 -13.85
C HIS A 171 4.29 19.10 -14.77
N ARG A 172 3.73 17.91 -14.48
CA ARG A 172 3.89 16.69 -15.29
C ARG A 172 2.78 16.49 -16.31
N ALA A 173 1.79 17.39 -16.38
CA ALA A 173 0.72 17.29 -17.37
C ALA A 173 1.31 17.06 -18.76
N PRO A 174 0.78 16.10 -19.54
CA PRO A 174 1.33 15.76 -20.84
C PRO A 174 1.25 16.99 -21.76
N SER A 175 2.40 17.62 -22.01
CA SER A 175 2.60 18.56 -23.09
C SER A 175 2.94 17.79 -24.36
N VAL A 176 2.71 18.42 -25.53
CA VAL A 176 3.10 17.84 -26.83
C VAL A 176 4.58 17.41 -26.73
N GLY A 177 4.83 16.09 -26.81
CA GLY A 177 6.18 15.49 -26.73
C GLY A 177 6.51 14.70 -25.46
N ARG A 178 5.67 14.66 -24.41
CA ARG A 178 5.94 13.87 -23.20
C ARG A 178 5.11 12.57 -23.19
N THR A 179 5.77 11.41 -23.27
CA THR A 179 5.14 10.08 -23.25
C THR A 179 4.40 9.86 -21.92
N ARG A 180 3.18 9.30 -21.98
CA ARG A 180 2.44 8.90 -20.78
C ARG A 180 3.19 7.75 -20.09
N PHE A 181 3.61 7.96 -18.84
CA PHE A 181 4.09 6.86 -18.00
C PHE A 181 2.88 6.06 -17.53
N LEU A 182 2.56 5.00 -18.26
CA LEU A 182 1.78 3.90 -17.73
C LEU A 182 2.75 3.17 -16.81
N GLY A 183 2.50 3.17 -15.50
CA GLY A 183 3.32 2.40 -14.56
C GLY A 183 3.49 0.95 -15.00
N PRO A 184 4.41 0.18 -14.38
CA PRO A 184 4.71 -1.18 -14.82
C PRO A 184 3.41 -1.98 -14.92
N VAL A 185 3.10 -2.43 -16.14
CA VAL A 185 1.99 -3.35 -16.40
C VAL A 185 2.37 -4.62 -15.65
N GLY A 186 1.60 -4.95 -14.61
CA GLY A 186 1.88 -6.09 -13.75
C GLY A 186 2.11 -7.36 -14.58
N ALA A 187 3.25 -8.00 -14.36
CA ALA A 187 3.50 -9.38 -14.74
C ALA A 187 2.92 -10.32 -13.67
#